data_AF-A0A3R5Q5R7-F1
#
_entry.id   AF-A0A3R5Q5R7-F1
#
_cell.length_a   1.000
_cell.length_b   1.000
_cell.length_c   1.000
_cell.angle_alpha   90.00
_cell.angle_beta   90.00
_cell.angle_gamma   90.00
#
_symmetry.space_group_name_H-M   'P 1'
#
loop_
_entity.id
_entity.type
_entity.pdbx_description
1 polymer ?
#
loop_
_entity_poly.entity_id
_entity_poly.type
_entity_poly.pdbx_seq_one_letter_code
_entity_poly.pdbx_strand_id
1 'polypeptide(L)'
;MAKSAAIKFSPQENSVSEDSDMLTISDDEKDSDFIYHVIRNFGQSLLHGNQYIYQSMPRLLSLWLEYGTQVADYEKQDKQKPQISQRLQTMRNTLGKLNRLISNFGRELAPYQLFTAYPQLISRICHAQSDVFQHLKDIVARIFVHFPKQSLWMMMAVSKSSYSMRVKRCQDIFAEA
;
A
#
# COMPACT_ATOMS: atom_id res chain seq x y z
N MET A 1 -30.89 7.12 -70.93
CA MET A 1 -30.73 6.54 -69.58
C MET A 1 -29.27 6.13 -69.40
N ALA A 2 -28.46 7.03 -68.86
CA ALA A 2 -27.04 6.82 -68.63
C ALA A 2 -26.83 6.12 -67.27
N LYS A 3 -26.03 5.06 -67.23
CA LYS A 3 -25.49 4.48 -65.98
C LYS A 3 -24.00 4.79 -65.96
N SER A 4 -23.58 5.61 -65.00
CA SER A 4 -22.17 5.92 -64.72
C SER A 4 -21.92 5.84 -63.21
N ALA A 5 -20.76 5.28 -62.87
CA ALA A 5 -19.99 5.37 -61.63
C ALA A 5 -20.62 4.86 -60.31
N ALA A 6 -19.97 3.89 -59.66
CA ALA A 6 -18.83 4.18 -58.78
C ALA A 6 -18.38 2.90 -58.06
N ILE A 7 -17.12 2.53 -58.28
CA ILE A 7 -16.39 1.51 -57.53
C ILE A 7 -16.19 2.06 -56.11
N LYS A 8 -16.77 1.40 -55.10
CA LYS A 8 -16.49 1.72 -53.68
C LYS A 8 -15.16 1.09 -53.29
N PHE A 9 -14.15 1.94 -53.12
CA PHE A 9 -12.93 1.64 -52.39
C PHE A 9 -13.05 2.26 -50.99
N SER A 10 -12.97 1.45 -49.93
CA SER A 10 -12.66 1.93 -48.59
C SER A 10 -11.94 0.83 -47.79
N PRO A 11 -11.04 1.23 -46.88
CA PRO A 11 -9.77 0.56 -46.65
C PRO A 11 -9.79 -0.32 -45.39
N GLN A 12 -8.77 -1.17 -45.28
CA GLN A 12 -8.40 -1.85 -44.05
C GLN A 12 -8.20 -0.85 -42.90
N GLU A 13 -8.88 -1.08 -41.78
CA GLU A 13 -8.42 -0.64 -40.46
C GLU A 13 -8.50 -1.85 -39.54
N ASN A 14 -7.37 -2.54 -39.38
CA ASN A 14 -7.19 -3.59 -38.39
C ASN A 14 -5.72 -3.54 -37.97
N SER A 15 -5.39 -2.82 -36.88
CA SER A 15 -4.16 -2.99 -36.05
C SER A 15 -3.77 -1.75 -35.19
N VAL A 16 -4.65 -1.16 -34.36
CA VAL A 16 -4.22 -0.03 -33.47
C VAL A 16 -4.61 -0.24 -31.99
N SER A 17 -5.07 -1.43 -31.59
CA SER A 17 -5.59 -1.64 -30.23
C SER A 17 -4.62 -2.34 -29.26
N GLU A 18 -3.59 -3.04 -29.74
CA GLU A 18 -2.77 -3.91 -28.87
C GLU A 18 -1.45 -3.25 -28.39
N ASP A 19 -0.84 -2.37 -29.19
CA ASP A 19 0.45 -1.75 -28.85
C ASP A 19 0.37 -0.65 -27.76
N SER A 20 -0.77 0.04 -27.65
CA SER A 20 -0.98 1.10 -26.64
C SER A 20 -1.10 0.54 -25.22
N ASP A 21 -1.73 -0.63 -25.08
CA ASP A 21 -1.90 -1.27 -23.77
C ASP A 21 -0.59 -1.89 -23.28
N MET A 22 0.22 -2.48 -24.19
CA MET A 22 1.52 -3.07 -23.86
C MET A 22 2.53 -2.03 -23.33
N LEU A 23 2.56 -0.83 -23.89
CA LEU A 23 3.45 0.25 -23.44
C LEU A 23 3.07 0.74 -22.03
N THR A 24 1.77 0.90 -21.77
CA THR A 24 1.26 1.40 -20.48
C THR A 24 1.47 0.38 -19.34
N ILE A 25 1.31 -0.92 -19.64
CA ILE A 25 1.59 -2.02 -18.69
C ILE A 25 3.07 -2.03 -18.27
N SER A 26 3.99 -1.76 -19.21
CA SER A 26 5.43 -1.76 -18.93
C SER A 26 5.85 -0.62 -17.98
N ASP A 27 5.18 0.53 -18.05
CA ASP A 27 5.49 1.68 -17.20
C ASP A 27 4.88 1.53 -15.80
N ASP A 28 3.68 0.95 -15.69
CA ASP A 28 3.04 0.64 -14.39
C ASP A 28 3.80 -0.46 -13.60
N GLU A 29 4.35 -1.47 -14.30
CA GLU A 29 5.21 -2.49 -13.69
C GLU A 29 6.52 -1.89 -13.17
N LYS A 30 7.14 -1.01 -13.96
CA LYS A 30 8.34 -0.27 -13.54
C LYS A 30 8.07 0.60 -12.32
N ASP A 31 6.92 1.27 -12.25
CA ASP A 31 6.55 2.11 -11.10
C ASP A 31 6.36 1.27 -9.82
N SER A 32 5.71 0.12 -9.93
CA SER A 32 5.51 -0.81 -8.82
C SER A 32 6.83 -1.40 -8.32
N ASP A 33 7.72 -1.79 -9.23
CA ASP A 33 9.05 -2.28 -8.89
C ASP A 33 9.95 -1.17 -8.30
N PHE A 34 9.84 0.05 -8.83
CA PHE A 34 10.55 1.21 -8.30
C PHE A 34 10.17 1.47 -6.83
N ILE A 35 8.87 1.51 -6.51
CA ILE A 35 8.39 1.67 -5.13
C ILE A 35 8.92 0.56 -4.22
N TYR A 36 8.91 -0.69 -4.71
CA TYR A 36 9.45 -1.82 -3.98
C TYR A 36 10.93 -1.62 -3.61
N HIS A 37 11.75 -1.22 -4.57
CA HIS A 37 13.17 -0.96 -4.34
C HIS A 37 13.41 0.22 -3.39
N VAL A 38 12.62 1.29 -3.50
CA VAL A 38 12.73 2.45 -2.60
C VAL A 38 12.44 2.05 -1.15
N ILE A 39 11.33 1.36 -0.90
CA ILE A 39 10.96 0.91 0.46
C ILE A 39 12.00 -0.07 1.00
N ARG A 40 12.48 -1.00 0.17
CA ARG A 40 13.55 -1.95 0.53
C ARG A 40 14.82 -1.21 0.98
N ASN A 41 15.28 -0.23 0.20
CA ASN A 41 16.51 0.49 0.49
C ASN A 41 16.39 1.36 1.77
N PHE A 42 15.24 2.02 1.97
CA PHE A 42 15.00 2.73 3.23
C PHE A 42 15.04 1.78 4.43
N GLY A 43 14.40 0.61 4.35
CA GLY A 43 14.43 -0.36 5.44
C GLY A 43 15.83 -0.92 5.70
N GLN A 44 16.59 -1.22 4.65
CA GLN A 44 17.99 -1.63 4.77
C GLN A 44 18.86 -0.53 5.41
N SER A 45 18.63 0.74 5.07
CA SER A 45 19.36 1.85 5.69
C SER A 45 19.12 1.92 7.20
N LEU A 46 17.88 1.64 7.64
CA LEU A 46 17.48 1.65 9.05
C LEU A 46 18.09 0.48 9.85
N LEU A 47 18.45 -0.62 9.19
CA LEU A 47 19.15 -1.73 9.82
C LEU A 47 20.63 -1.41 10.10
N HIS A 48 21.27 -0.63 9.24
CA HIS A 48 22.70 -0.34 9.31
C HIS A 48 23.02 1.00 10.00
N GLY A 49 22.04 1.90 10.17
CA GLY A 49 22.24 3.18 10.82
C GLY A 49 20.97 3.93 11.17
N ASN A 50 21.05 4.78 12.20
CA ASN A 50 19.90 5.50 12.77
C ASN A 50 20.02 7.03 12.72
N GLN A 51 21.05 7.57 12.07
CA GLN A 51 21.28 9.01 12.00
C GLN A 51 20.08 9.77 11.41
N TYR A 52 19.40 9.18 10.43
CA TYR A 52 18.26 9.77 9.74
C TYR A 52 16.94 9.04 10.02
N ILE A 53 16.81 8.41 11.19
CA ILE A 53 15.63 7.60 11.52
C ILE A 53 14.32 8.38 11.43
N TYR A 54 14.33 9.63 11.89
CA TYR A 54 13.15 10.51 11.88
C TYR A 54 12.75 10.97 10.47
N GLN A 55 13.61 10.82 9.47
CA GLN A 55 13.25 11.06 8.07
C GLN A 55 12.90 9.76 7.35
N SER A 56 13.75 8.74 7.48
CA SER A 56 13.64 7.47 6.75
C SER A 56 12.44 6.64 7.22
N MET A 57 12.23 6.50 8.54
CA MET A 57 11.16 5.65 9.07
C MET A 57 9.77 6.16 8.69
N PRO A 58 9.44 7.46 8.87
CA PRO A 58 8.12 7.94 8.47
C PRO A 58 7.91 7.92 6.97
N ARG A 59 8.95 8.20 6.16
CA ARG A 59 8.87 8.16 4.70
C ARG A 59 8.59 6.75 4.19
N LEU A 60 9.29 5.74 4.74
CA LEU A 60 9.08 4.34 4.41
C LEU A 60 7.63 3.92 4.68
N LEU A 61 7.10 4.23 5.86
CA LEU A 61 5.73 3.88 6.23
C LEU A 61 4.69 4.63 5.40
N SER A 62 4.90 5.91 5.10
CA SER A 62 4.00 6.68 4.24
C SER A 62 3.89 6.02 2.86
N LEU A 63 5.02 5.71 2.22
CA LEU A 63 5.02 5.09 0.88
C LEU A 63 4.28 3.75 0.87
N TRP A 64 4.52 2.91 1.88
CA TRP A 64 3.83 1.62 2.00
C TRP A 64 2.31 1.79 2.20
N LEU A 65 1.89 2.68 3.11
CA LEU A 65 0.47 2.91 3.42
C LEU A 65 -0.27 3.61 2.26
N GLU A 66 0.40 4.52 1.55
CA GLU A 66 -0.15 5.17 0.36
C GLU A 66 -0.36 4.16 -0.77
N TYR A 67 0.62 3.27 -1.00
CA TYR A 67 0.48 2.20 -2.00
C TYR A 67 -0.67 1.24 -1.64
N GLY A 68 -0.79 0.86 -0.37
CA GLY A 68 -1.92 0.06 0.10
C GLY A 68 -3.28 0.74 -0.10
N THR A 69 -3.33 2.07 0.06
CA THR A 69 -4.55 2.86 -0.18
C THR A 69 -4.90 2.89 -1.65
N GLN A 70 -3.90 3.12 -2.51
CA GLN A 70 -4.05 3.09 -3.95
C GLN A 70 -4.64 1.75 -4.40
N VAL A 71 -4.06 0.62 -3.99
CA VAL A 71 -4.60 -0.72 -4.30
C VAL A 71 -6.07 -0.83 -3.90
N ALA A 72 -6.42 -0.48 -2.65
CA ALA A 72 -7.80 -0.59 -2.17
C ALA A 72 -8.79 0.28 -2.98
N ASP A 73 -8.35 1.43 -3.49
CA ASP A 73 -9.20 2.29 -4.32
C ASP A 73 -9.37 1.73 -5.74
N TYR A 74 -8.34 1.15 -6.33
CA TYR A 74 -8.46 0.40 -7.60
C TYR A 74 -9.38 -0.82 -7.44
N GLU A 75 -9.33 -1.53 -6.31
CA GLU A 75 -10.24 -2.67 -6.03
C GLU A 75 -11.72 -2.25 -5.97
N LYS A 76 -12.01 -1.05 -5.47
CA LYS A 76 -13.39 -0.53 -5.45
C LYS A 76 -13.86 -0.14 -6.85
N GLN A 77 -12.97 0.37 -7.69
CA GLN A 77 -13.28 0.77 -9.07
C GLN A 77 -13.46 -0.43 -10.00
N ASP A 78 -12.68 -1.50 -9.83
CA ASP A 78 -12.78 -2.74 -10.61
C ASP A 78 -14.15 -3.44 -10.44
N LYS A 79 -14.74 -3.37 -9.24
CA LYS A 79 -16.13 -3.85 -9.01
C LYS A 79 -17.18 -3.13 -9.87
N GLN A 80 -16.86 -1.96 -10.43
CA GLN A 80 -17.74 -1.19 -11.32
C GLN A 80 -17.44 -1.42 -12.81
N LYS A 81 -16.26 -1.98 -13.18
CA LYS A 81 -15.84 -2.25 -14.56
C LYS A 81 -14.88 -3.47 -14.62
N PRO A 82 -15.35 -4.67 -15.03
CA PRO A 82 -14.60 -5.94 -14.92
C PRO A 82 -13.42 -6.12 -15.91
N GLN A 83 -12.86 -5.05 -16.48
CA GLN A 83 -11.72 -5.10 -17.40
C GLN A 83 -10.38 -4.59 -16.81
N ILE A 84 -10.31 -4.25 -15.51
CA ILE A 84 -9.08 -3.74 -14.85
C ILE A 84 -8.32 -4.91 -14.15
N SER A 85 -8.42 -6.13 -14.70
CA SER A 85 -8.01 -7.34 -13.98
C SER A 85 -6.50 -7.54 -13.87
N GLN A 86 -5.73 -7.24 -14.93
CA GLN A 86 -4.29 -7.53 -14.96
C GLN A 86 -3.47 -6.53 -14.16
N ARG A 87 -3.73 -5.23 -14.32
CA ARG A 87 -3.07 -4.15 -13.55
C ARG A 87 -3.27 -4.33 -12.05
N LEU A 88 -4.52 -4.55 -11.65
CA LEU A 88 -4.85 -4.73 -10.24
C LEU A 88 -4.17 -5.97 -9.66
N GLN A 89 -4.03 -7.04 -10.45
CA GLN A 89 -3.30 -8.23 -10.03
C GLN A 89 -1.81 -7.94 -9.80
N THR A 90 -1.16 -7.21 -10.70
CA THR A 90 0.24 -6.79 -10.53
C THR A 90 0.41 -5.96 -9.26
N MET A 91 -0.47 -4.97 -9.03
CA MET A 91 -0.38 -4.13 -7.84
C MET A 91 -0.63 -4.92 -6.53
N ARG A 92 -1.56 -5.89 -6.53
CA ARG A 92 -1.76 -6.80 -5.39
C ARG A 92 -0.54 -7.65 -5.12
N ASN A 93 0.08 -8.20 -6.17
CA ASN A 93 1.30 -9.00 -6.04
C ASN A 93 2.43 -8.17 -5.43
N THR A 94 2.63 -6.95 -5.90
CA THR A 94 3.61 -6.00 -5.35
C THR A 94 3.30 -5.62 -3.91
N LEU A 95 2.03 -5.33 -3.58
CA LEU A 95 1.61 -5.07 -2.20
C LEU A 95 1.91 -6.26 -1.29
N GLY A 96 1.68 -7.49 -1.76
CA GLY A 96 2.04 -8.71 -1.02
C GLY A 96 3.55 -8.85 -0.79
N LYS A 97 4.38 -8.47 -1.77
CA LYS A 97 5.85 -8.41 -1.60
C LYS A 97 6.25 -7.34 -0.58
N LEU A 98 5.65 -6.14 -0.64
CA LEU A 98 5.88 -5.04 0.28
C LEU A 98 5.47 -5.41 1.71
N ASN A 99 4.30 -6.00 1.90
CA ASN A 99 3.79 -6.45 3.19
C ASN A 99 4.75 -7.43 3.87
N ARG A 100 5.26 -8.43 3.13
CA ARG A 100 6.29 -9.35 3.62
C ARG A 100 7.57 -8.64 4.03
N LEU A 101 8.02 -7.68 3.22
CA LEU A 101 9.22 -6.91 3.48
C LEU A 101 9.08 -6.01 4.72
N ILE A 102 7.94 -5.34 4.89
CA ILE A 102 7.62 -4.56 6.08
C ILE A 102 7.50 -5.45 7.32
N SER A 103 6.90 -6.64 7.22
CA SER A 103 6.85 -7.61 8.32
C SER A 103 8.24 -8.10 8.73
N ASN A 104 9.15 -8.30 7.77
CA ASN A 104 10.55 -8.64 8.07
C ASN A 104 11.25 -7.51 8.81
N PHE A 105 11.19 -6.29 8.30
CA PHE A 105 11.75 -5.11 9.00
C PHE A 105 11.09 -4.87 10.35
N GLY A 106 9.78 -5.12 10.47
CA GLY A 106 9.04 -5.05 11.71
C GLY A 106 9.53 -6.04 12.78
N ARG A 107 10.25 -7.11 12.41
CA ARG A 107 10.89 -8.07 13.32
C ARG A 107 12.37 -7.77 13.56
N GLU A 108 13.10 -7.40 12.51
CA GLU A 108 14.54 -7.12 12.55
C GLU A 108 14.87 -5.79 13.22
N LEU A 109 14.05 -4.75 13.03
CA LEU A 109 14.25 -3.45 13.67
C LEU A 109 14.00 -3.55 15.17
N ALA A 110 14.80 -2.79 15.92
CA ALA A 110 14.64 -2.68 17.36
C ALA A 110 13.32 -1.93 17.70
N PRO A 111 12.63 -2.30 18.79
CA PRO A 111 11.34 -1.70 19.14
C PRO A 111 11.37 -0.17 19.24
N TYR A 112 12.47 0.43 19.72
CA TYR A 112 12.58 1.88 19.82
C TYR A 112 12.58 2.57 18.45
N GLN A 113 13.10 1.91 17.41
CA GLN A 113 13.12 2.45 16.05
C GLN A 113 11.69 2.53 15.51
N LEU A 114 10.92 1.45 15.70
CA LEU A 114 9.51 1.41 15.34
C LEU A 114 8.67 2.41 16.16
N PHE A 115 9.02 2.60 17.43
CA PHE A 115 8.34 3.56 18.32
C PHE A 115 8.40 5.01 17.80
N THR A 116 9.49 5.39 17.10
CA THR A 116 9.62 6.75 16.53
C THR A 116 8.48 7.13 15.58
N ALA A 117 7.90 6.15 14.86
CA ALA A 117 6.79 6.36 13.94
C ALA A 117 5.44 5.88 14.50
N TYR A 118 5.38 5.57 15.81
CA TYR A 118 4.15 5.12 16.46
C TYR A 118 2.94 6.06 16.29
N PRO A 119 3.07 7.40 16.42
CA PRO A 119 1.94 8.30 16.17
C PRO A 119 1.37 8.19 14.75
N GLN A 120 2.25 7.97 13.76
CA GLN A 120 1.88 7.81 12.37
C GLN A 120 1.11 6.51 12.14
N LEU A 121 1.59 5.40 12.73
CA LEU A 121 0.94 4.09 12.66
C LEU A 121 -0.47 4.14 13.26
N ILE A 122 -0.60 4.68 14.49
CA ILE A 122 -1.90 4.79 15.17
C ILE A 122 -2.90 5.60 14.35
N SER A 123 -2.44 6.68 13.72
CA SER A 123 -3.30 7.55 12.90
C SER A 123 -3.88 6.82 11.67
N ARG A 124 -3.24 5.73 11.23
CA ARG A 124 -3.59 4.97 10.02
C ARG A 124 -4.15 3.57 10.31
N ILE A 125 -4.54 3.25 11.54
CA ILE A 125 -5.14 1.94 11.92
C ILE A 125 -6.47 1.64 11.19
N CYS A 126 -7.15 2.65 10.64
CA CYS A 126 -8.40 2.48 9.90
C CYS A 126 -8.17 2.19 8.40
N HIS A 127 -7.03 1.61 8.03
CA HIS A 127 -6.72 1.35 6.63
C HIS A 127 -7.78 0.44 5.98
N ALA A 128 -8.21 0.81 4.77
CA ALA A 128 -9.24 0.08 4.02
C ALA A 128 -8.82 -1.35 3.62
N GLN A 129 -7.55 -1.55 3.26
CA GLN A 129 -7.01 -2.86 2.91
C GLN A 129 -6.77 -3.71 4.16
N SER A 130 -7.34 -4.92 4.20
CA SER A 130 -7.29 -5.81 5.36
C SER A 130 -5.88 -6.31 5.68
N ASP A 131 -5.11 -6.66 4.66
CA ASP A 131 -3.78 -7.25 4.83
C ASP A 131 -2.79 -6.23 5.40
N VAL A 132 -2.86 -5.00 4.90
CA VAL A 132 -2.08 -3.87 5.41
C VAL A 132 -2.42 -3.60 6.87
N PHE A 133 -3.71 -3.65 7.22
CA PHE A 133 -4.12 -3.52 8.62
C PHE A 133 -3.56 -4.64 9.50
N GLN A 134 -3.53 -5.90 9.05
CA GLN A 134 -2.96 -6.99 9.86
C GLN A 134 -1.48 -6.77 10.19
N HIS A 135 -0.67 -6.37 9.20
CA HIS A 135 0.74 -6.05 9.43
C HIS A 135 0.91 -4.81 10.31
N LEU A 136 0.06 -3.80 10.14
CA LEU A 136 0.08 -2.61 11.00
C LEU A 136 -0.29 -2.96 12.45
N LYS A 137 -1.32 -3.81 12.64
CA LYS A 137 -1.75 -4.31 13.96
C LYS A 137 -0.59 -5.02 14.67
N ASP A 138 0.10 -5.92 13.99
CA ASP A 138 1.26 -6.66 14.53
C ASP A 138 2.38 -5.72 14.98
N ILE A 139 2.75 -4.73 14.14
CA ILE A 139 3.78 -3.74 14.50
C ILE A 139 3.35 -2.91 15.73
N VAL A 140 2.10 -2.43 15.75
CA VAL A 140 1.59 -1.60 16.86
C VAL A 140 1.49 -2.42 18.14
N ALA A 141 1.05 -3.68 18.08
CA ALA A 141 0.99 -4.59 19.21
C ALA A 141 2.38 -4.88 19.77
N ARG A 142 3.37 -5.18 18.92
CA ARG A 142 4.78 -5.36 19.32
C ARG A 142 5.31 -4.13 20.06
N ILE A 143 5.07 -2.93 19.53
CA ILE A 143 5.47 -1.69 20.18
C ILE A 143 4.77 -1.53 21.53
N PHE A 144 3.47 -1.85 21.60
CA PHE A 144 2.67 -1.73 22.80
C PHE A 144 3.19 -2.61 23.93
N VAL A 145 3.55 -3.86 23.65
CA VAL A 145 4.14 -4.80 24.63
C VAL A 145 5.49 -4.31 25.15
N HIS A 146 6.34 -3.73 24.30
CA HIS A 146 7.65 -3.24 24.72
C HIS A 146 7.61 -1.92 25.49
N PHE A 147 6.70 -1.01 25.15
CA PHE A 147 6.60 0.33 25.76
C PHE A 147 5.17 0.65 26.24
N PRO A 148 4.58 -0.16 27.13
CA PRO A 148 3.16 -0.08 27.47
C PRO A 148 2.78 1.25 28.09
N LYS A 149 3.65 1.85 28.90
CA LYS A 149 3.36 3.12 29.57
C LYS A 149 3.26 4.27 28.56
N GLN A 150 4.21 4.37 27.64
CA GLN A 150 4.26 5.44 26.65
C GLN A 150 3.21 5.24 25.55
N SER A 151 3.02 4.00 25.10
CA SER A 151 2.06 3.66 24.05
C SER A 151 0.60 3.86 24.51
N LEU A 152 0.30 3.51 25.76
CA LEU A 152 -1.04 3.63 26.34
C LEU A 152 -1.55 5.08 26.33
N TRP A 153 -0.70 6.07 26.63
CA TRP A 153 -1.08 7.49 26.60
C TRP A 153 -1.63 7.90 25.24
N MET A 154 -1.01 7.42 24.16
CA MET A 154 -1.43 7.74 22.80
C MET A 154 -2.67 6.94 22.37
N MET A 155 -2.75 5.67 22.81
CA MET A 155 -3.88 4.79 22.48
C MET A 155 -5.17 5.16 23.22
N MET A 156 -5.10 5.81 24.39
CA MET A 156 -6.29 6.24 25.14
C MET A 156 -7.21 7.13 24.30
N ALA A 157 -6.65 8.10 23.57
CA ALA A 157 -7.43 8.98 22.71
C ALA A 157 -8.13 8.22 21.56
N VAL A 158 -7.50 7.16 21.06
CA VAL A 158 -8.03 6.32 19.98
C VAL A 158 -9.12 5.38 20.47
N SER A 159 -8.97 4.82 21.67
CA SER A 159 -9.95 3.92 22.29
C SER A 159 -11.31 4.58 22.57
N LYS A 160 -11.33 5.91 22.76
CA LYS A 160 -12.54 6.71 23.02
C LYS A 160 -12.96 7.57 21.81
N SER A 161 -12.54 7.21 20.62
CA SER A 161 -12.90 7.95 19.41
C SER A 161 -14.40 7.84 19.11
N SER A 162 -14.99 8.90 18.56
CA SER A 162 -16.36 8.89 18.02
C SER A 162 -16.53 7.97 16.80
N TYR A 163 -15.43 7.55 16.17
CA TYR A 163 -15.47 6.68 14.99
C TYR A 163 -15.44 5.20 15.38
N SER A 164 -16.57 4.51 15.21
CA SER A 164 -16.76 3.11 15.64
C SER A 164 -15.72 2.14 15.08
N MET A 165 -15.34 2.30 13.80
CA MET A 165 -14.31 1.46 13.19
C MET A 165 -12.96 1.64 13.89
N ARG A 166 -12.59 2.88 14.26
CA ARG A 166 -11.34 3.16 14.96
C ARG A 166 -11.30 2.50 16.33
N VAL A 167 -12.41 2.54 17.07
CA VAL A 167 -12.54 1.86 18.36
C VAL A 167 -12.40 0.35 18.20
N LYS A 168 -13.09 -0.24 17.22
CA LYS A 168 -12.99 -1.69 16.93
C LYS A 168 -11.54 -2.10 16.61
N ARG A 169 -10.88 -1.39 15.70
CA ARG A 169 -9.47 -1.67 15.34
C ARG A 169 -8.52 -1.52 16.53
N CYS A 170 -8.77 -0.54 17.39
CA CYS A 170 -8.02 -0.35 18.64
C CYS A 170 -8.19 -1.54 19.60
N GLN A 171 -9.42 -2.04 19.75
CA GLN A 171 -9.70 -3.24 20.54
C GLN A 171 -9.02 -4.48 19.94
N ASP A 172 -9.03 -4.64 18.62
CA ASP A 172 -8.32 -5.73 17.94
C ASP A 172 -6.80 -5.70 18.25
N ILE A 173 -6.20 -4.51 18.31
CA ILE A 173 -4.78 -4.33 18.68
C ILE A 173 -4.55 -4.73 20.15
N PHE A 174 -5.42 -4.30 21.07
CA PHE A 174 -5.29 -4.66 22.48
C PHE A 174 -5.52 -6.14 22.76
N ALA A 175 -6.28 -6.84 21.92
CA ALA A 175 -6.48 -8.28 22.04
C ALA A 175 -5.30 -9.10 21.49
N GLU A 176 -4.53 -8.54 20.56
CA GLU A 176 -3.34 -9.16 19.98
C GLU A 176 -2.09 -8.97 20.86
N ALA A 177 -1.97 -7.82 21.52
CA ALA A 177 -0.84 -7.44 22.37
C ALA A 177 -0.87 -8.14 23.73
#